data_AF-A0A8J4WSR2-F1
#
_entry.id   AF-A0A8J4WSR2-F1
#
_cell.length_a   1.000
_cell.length_b   1.000
_cell.length_c   1.000
_cell.angle_alpha   90.00
_cell.angle_beta   90.00
_cell.angle_gamma   90.00
#
_symmetry.space_group_name_H-M   'P 1'
#
loop_
_entity.id
_entity.type
_entity.pdbx_description
1 polymer ?
#
loop_
_entity_poly.entity_id
_entity_poly.type
_entity_poly.pdbx_seq_one_letter_code
_entity_poly.pdbx_strand_id
1 'polypeptide(L)'
;MSDSADANCAEAEPLKGQHEEEETDRSSGCGCTGKTGVAKLSGWRTAMLLLSLFICLSVVFAFSFILPCPTELVFFSGKTGEVIGSSKDVGVAPGQVRSHMQFSTSSKAQYILLHTDRGLYAMSLAWLVIRANLTSNLEEDKSWKQRANEQGLITLYNSSSDPLQSVLRVRGGYSSSSRSLLLHTQSTVMLFDTNKLGVTWTSNASNLISTPSFGNFNTDEDPDVVLEEDQGNNTKRVVILDGQTGGVLWKVIMPFNSDDPQPATILTLNSFSVFMLWGESHTHDNHTSLEGEQHSSYLLHPLHETVLLERRNSAQNIITFQ
;
A
#
# COMPACT_ATOMS: atom_id res chain seq x y z
N MET A 1 -27.53 -14.05 61.44
CA MET A 1 -28.25 -13.23 62.44
C MET A 1 -27.26 -12.24 63.01
N SER A 2 -27.62 -10.96 62.85
CA SER A 2 -27.25 -9.81 63.68
C SER A 2 -25.88 -9.15 63.50
N ASP A 3 -25.97 -7.93 62.96
CA ASP A 3 -25.03 -6.80 63.05
C ASP A 3 -24.54 -6.52 64.48
N SER A 4 -23.38 -5.88 64.60
CA SER A 4 -23.31 -4.48 65.10
C SER A 4 -21.88 -3.95 65.09
N ALA A 5 -21.75 -2.69 64.67
CA ALA A 5 -20.57 -1.84 64.81
C ALA A 5 -20.25 -1.53 66.29
N ASP A 6 -18.99 -1.16 66.58
CA ASP A 6 -18.68 -0.05 67.48
C ASP A 6 -17.22 0.40 67.39
N ALA A 7 -17.05 1.70 67.64
CA ALA A 7 -15.82 2.48 67.55
C ALA A 7 -15.10 2.62 68.91
N ASN A 8 -13.76 2.80 68.88
CA ASN A 8 -12.95 3.60 69.82
C ASN A 8 -11.49 3.58 69.31
N CYS A 9 -10.84 4.70 69.01
CA CYS A 9 -10.26 5.73 69.89
C CYS A 9 -9.05 5.25 70.73
N ALA A 10 -7.88 5.69 70.25
CA ALA A 10 -6.75 6.34 70.96
C ALA A 10 -6.10 5.68 72.19
N GLU A 11 -4.76 5.55 72.10
CA GLU A 11 -3.69 5.98 73.04
C GLU A 11 -2.46 5.07 72.83
N ALA A 12 -1.36 5.55 72.24
CA ALA A 12 -0.28 6.37 72.83
C ALA A 12 0.68 5.54 73.70
N GLU A 13 1.96 5.48 73.30
CA GLU A 13 3.06 5.91 74.19
C GLU A 13 4.42 6.04 73.46
N PRO A 14 5.33 6.90 73.97
CA PRO A 14 6.40 7.57 73.21
C PRO A 14 7.80 7.37 73.80
N LEU A 15 8.85 7.82 73.10
CA LEU A 15 10.13 8.26 73.70
C LEU A 15 10.67 9.43 72.86
N LYS A 16 10.57 10.70 73.31
CA LYS A 16 11.45 11.41 74.27
C LYS A 16 12.79 11.80 73.62
N GLY A 17 13.25 13.05 73.58
CA GLY A 17 12.77 14.36 74.07
C GLY A 17 13.42 15.46 73.20
N GLN A 18 12.71 16.57 72.97
CA GLN A 18 12.78 17.83 73.73
C GLN A 18 14.09 18.61 73.53
N HIS A 19 14.00 19.78 72.91
CA HIS A 19 14.06 21.03 73.66
C HIS A 19 13.34 22.16 72.92
N GLU A 20 12.49 22.84 73.67
CA GLU A 20 11.62 23.93 73.29
C GLU A 20 12.37 25.26 73.12
N GLU A 21 11.72 26.11 72.33
CA GLU A 21 11.71 27.58 72.34
C GLU A 21 11.72 28.11 73.79
N GLU A 22 12.36 29.25 74.11
CA GLU A 22 11.74 30.55 73.93
C GLU A 22 12.77 31.70 73.97
N GLU A 23 12.33 32.77 73.34
CA GLU A 23 12.91 34.01 72.87
C GLU A 23 13.48 34.94 73.96
N THR A 24 14.56 35.67 73.63
CA THR A 24 14.56 37.14 73.79
C THR A 24 15.67 37.82 72.98
N ASP A 25 15.17 38.74 72.14
CA ASP A 25 15.74 40.06 71.83
C ASP A 25 16.61 40.24 70.57
N ARG A 26 16.11 41.19 69.77
CA ARG A 26 16.75 42.07 68.76
C ARG A 26 16.68 41.72 67.27
N SER A 27 15.72 42.43 66.68
CA SER A 27 15.85 43.29 65.50
C SER A 27 15.58 42.66 64.13
N SER A 28 14.43 42.98 63.56
CA SER A 28 14.34 44.08 62.59
C SER A 28 13.01 44.00 61.85
N GLY A 29 12.16 45.01 62.06
CA GLY A 29 11.06 45.30 61.15
C GLY A 29 11.53 46.27 60.08
N CYS A 30 11.18 46.00 58.81
CA CYS A 30 10.39 46.90 57.97
C CYS A 30 10.47 46.49 56.47
N GLY A 31 9.34 45.98 55.95
CA GLY A 31 8.65 46.46 54.74
C GLY A 31 9.40 46.77 53.44
N CYS A 32 9.11 45.92 52.43
CA CYS A 32 8.77 46.27 51.04
C CYS A 32 9.88 46.69 50.05
N THR A 33 10.26 45.77 49.14
CA THR A 33 10.05 45.79 47.68
C THR A 33 11.06 44.90 46.93
N GLY A 34 10.59 44.02 46.03
CA GLY A 34 11.38 43.60 44.85
C GLY A 34 11.77 42.13 44.66
N LYS A 35 11.00 41.46 43.78
CA LYS A 35 11.43 40.55 42.69
C LYS A 35 11.90 39.10 43.00
N THR A 36 10.98 38.22 42.62
CA THR A 36 11.08 36.87 42.04
C THR A 36 12.39 36.45 41.33
N GLY A 37 12.83 35.22 41.63
CA GLY A 37 13.87 34.44 40.94
C GLY A 37 14.38 33.39 41.95
N VAL A 38 14.34 32.08 41.74
CA VAL A 38 15.06 31.32 40.72
C VAL A 38 14.38 29.95 40.53
N ALA A 39 13.53 29.79 39.52
CA ALA A 39 13.05 28.46 39.06
C ALA A 39 12.80 28.41 37.53
N LYS A 40 13.16 29.47 36.79
CA LYS A 40 12.85 29.65 35.35
C LYS A 40 13.99 29.28 34.39
N LEU A 41 15.16 28.87 34.89
CA LEU A 41 16.35 28.64 34.06
C LEU A 41 16.46 27.21 33.48
N SER A 42 15.61 26.28 33.92
CA SER A 42 15.60 24.89 33.43
C SER A 42 14.75 24.72 32.16
N GLY A 43 13.51 25.25 32.16
CA GLY A 43 12.59 25.07 31.03
C GLY A 43 13.03 25.75 29.73
N TRP A 44 13.73 26.89 29.82
CA TRP A 44 14.18 27.62 28.63
C TRP A 44 15.33 26.91 27.90
N ARG A 45 16.17 26.20 28.65
CA ARG A 45 17.24 25.34 28.11
C ARG A 45 16.66 24.11 27.41
N THR A 46 15.66 23.47 28.00
CA THR A 46 14.95 22.34 27.38
C THR A 46 14.19 22.76 26.12
N ALA A 47 13.54 23.92 26.13
CA ALA A 47 12.84 24.46 24.96
C ALA A 47 13.79 24.74 23.79
N MET A 48 14.98 25.30 24.06
CA MET A 48 16.04 25.50 23.05
C MET A 48 16.52 24.17 22.44
N LEU A 49 16.71 23.14 23.26
CA LEU A 49 17.13 21.82 22.79
C LEU A 49 16.06 21.15 21.91
N LEU A 50 14.80 21.23 22.32
CA LEU A 50 13.68 20.68 21.53
C LEU A 50 13.49 21.44 20.21
N LEU A 51 13.62 22.76 20.22
CA LEU A 51 13.55 23.57 19.00
C LEU A 51 14.71 23.24 18.05
N SER A 52 15.93 23.10 18.57
CA SER A 52 17.10 22.68 17.79
C SER A 52 16.91 21.29 17.18
N LEU A 53 16.40 20.32 17.97
CA LEU A 53 16.11 18.98 17.49
C LEU A 53 15.01 18.99 16.41
N PHE A 54 13.95 19.78 16.61
CA PHE A 54 12.85 19.92 15.66
C PHE A 54 13.31 20.53 14.33
N ILE A 55 14.14 21.58 14.39
CA ILE A 55 14.75 22.17 13.19
C ILE A 55 15.66 21.16 12.51
N CYS A 56 16.50 20.43 13.27
CA CYS A 56 17.39 19.41 12.73
C CYS A 56 16.61 18.30 12.01
N LEU A 57 15.56 17.76 12.64
CA LEU A 57 14.67 16.77 12.05
C LEU A 57 13.97 17.30 10.80
N SER A 58 13.45 18.54 10.85
CA SER A 58 12.79 19.17 9.71
C SER A 58 13.74 19.36 8.54
N VAL A 59 14.99 19.74 8.81
CA VAL A 59 16.04 19.90 7.80
C VAL A 59 16.43 18.54 7.20
N VAL A 60 16.67 17.52 8.02
CA VAL A 60 16.98 16.17 7.55
C VAL A 60 15.82 15.61 6.72
N PHE A 61 14.57 15.77 7.18
CA PHE A 61 13.38 15.37 6.45
C PHE A 61 13.27 16.14 5.13
N ALA A 62 13.38 17.47 5.15
CA ALA A 62 13.39 18.28 3.94
C ALA A 62 14.47 17.83 2.95
N PHE A 63 15.72 17.61 3.38
CA PHE A 63 16.78 17.13 2.49
C PHE A 63 16.55 15.70 1.99
N SER A 64 15.94 14.83 2.80
CA SER A 64 15.64 13.45 2.40
C SER A 64 14.52 13.37 1.35
N PHE A 65 13.59 14.34 1.36
CA PHE A 65 12.50 14.44 0.39
C PHE A 65 12.81 15.38 -0.80
N ILE A 66 13.74 16.33 -0.64
CA ILE A 66 14.08 17.35 -1.65
C ILE A 66 15.26 16.93 -2.51
N LEU A 67 16.21 16.14 -2.00
CA LEU A 67 17.31 15.63 -2.83
C LEU A 67 16.81 14.39 -3.58
N PRO A 68 16.57 14.46 -4.90
CA PRO A 68 16.27 13.26 -5.67
C PRO A 68 17.44 12.30 -5.50
N CYS A 69 17.19 11.10 -4.97
CA CYS A 69 18.20 10.05 -5.01
C CYS A 69 18.44 9.73 -6.49
N PRO A 70 19.63 10.00 -7.04
CA PRO A 70 19.90 9.72 -8.44
C PRO A 70 19.74 8.22 -8.65
N THR A 71 18.82 7.85 -9.55
CA THR A 71 18.60 6.44 -9.87
C THR A 71 19.63 6.04 -10.91
N GLU A 72 20.65 5.30 -10.47
CA GLU A 72 21.68 4.80 -11.36
C GLU A 72 21.24 3.48 -12.03
N LEU A 73 21.53 3.36 -13.32
CA LEU A 73 21.36 2.11 -14.04
C LEU A 73 22.72 1.46 -14.26
N VAL A 74 22.84 0.21 -13.83
CA VAL A 74 24.06 -0.60 -13.97
C VAL A 74 23.73 -1.88 -14.72
N PHE A 75 24.48 -2.16 -15.77
CA PHE A 75 24.38 -3.43 -16.49
C PHE A 75 25.41 -4.42 -15.94
N PHE A 76 24.98 -5.66 -15.70
CA PHE A 76 25.86 -6.75 -15.27
C PHE A 76 25.90 -7.85 -16.33
N SER A 77 27.08 -8.41 -16.55
CA SER A 77 27.25 -9.61 -17.39
C SER A 77 26.66 -10.82 -16.68
N GLY A 78 25.66 -11.47 -17.27
CA GLY A 78 25.11 -12.72 -16.73
C GLY A 78 26.12 -13.88 -16.68
N LYS A 79 27.22 -13.80 -17.45
CA LYS A 79 28.26 -14.83 -17.49
C LYS A 79 29.31 -14.65 -16.39
N THR A 80 29.72 -13.40 -16.12
CA THR A 80 30.85 -13.10 -15.23
C THR A 80 30.45 -12.38 -13.95
N GLY A 81 29.27 -11.77 -13.91
CA GLY A 81 28.81 -10.91 -12.81
C GLY A 81 29.46 -9.52 -12.80
N GLU A 82 30.33 -9.21 -13.77
CA GLU A 82 31.02 -7.91 -13.83
C GLU A 82 30.12 -6.83 -14.44
N VAL A 83 30.35 -5.58 -14.01
CA VAL A 83 29.68 -4.41 -14.58
C VAL A 83 30.12 -4.22 -16.04
N ILE A 84 29.17 -4.01 -16.93
CA ILE A 84 29.41 -3.74 -18.36
C ILE A 84 28.88 -2.35 -18.73
N GLY A 85 29.63 -1.66 -19.58
CA GLY A 85 29.31 -0.28 -19.98
C GLY A 85 29.59 0.74 -18.88
N SER A 86 29.11 1.97 -19.08
CA SER A 86 29.25 3.05 -18.10
C SER A 86 28.08 3.10 -17.13
N SER A 87 28.40 3.01 -15.85
CA SER A 87 27.51 3.36 -14.73
C SER A 87 27.37 4.89 -14.72
N LYS A 88 26.24 5.41 -15.19
CA LYS A 88 25.95 6.86 -15.17
C LYS A 88 24.56 7.06 -14.59
N ASP A 89 24.36 8.17 -13.89
CA ASP A 89 23.02 8.64 -13.54
C ASP A 89 22.24 8.85 -14.84
N VAL A 90 21.22 8.02 -15.04
CA VAL A 90 20.45 8.03 -16.28
C VAL A 90 19.26 9.00 -16.19
N GLY A 91 19.02 9.65 -15.04
CA GLY A 91 17.86 10.55 -14.90
C GLY A 91 16.57 9.79 -15.21
N VAL A 92 16.45 8.61 -14.64
CA VAL A 92 15.63 7.48 -15.12
C VAL A 92 14.13 7.76 -15.04
N ALA A 93 13.67 8.55 -14.06
CA ALA A 93 12.28 9.01 -13.98
C ALA A 93 12.13 10.20 -13.02
N PRO A 94 11.05 10.99 -13.15
CA PRO A 94 10.66 11.98 -12.15
C PRO A 94 10.28 11.31 -10.83
N GLY A 95 10.91 11.76 -9.74
CA GLY A 95 10.62 11.30 -8.39
C GLY A 95 11.33 10.01 -7.99
N GLN A 96 10.93 9.45 -6.85
CA GLN A 96 11.55 8.25 -6.29
C GLN A 96 10.96 7.00 -6.95
N VAL A 97 11.81 6.17 -7.55
CA VAL A 97 11.40 4.87 -8.10
C VAL A 97 11.03 3.93 -6.94
N ARG A 98 9.79 3.45 -6.94
CA ARG A 98 9.24 2.50 -5.98
C ARG A 98 9.41 1.05 -6.44
N SER A 99 9.20 0.82 -7.73
CA SER A 99 9.39 -0.49 -8.35
C SER A 99 9.66 -0.36 -9.84
N HIS A 100 10.14 -1.44 -10.46
CA HIS A 100 10.39 -1.51 -11.89
C HIS A 100 9.93 -2.84 -12.46
N MET A 101 9.66 -2.89 -13.76
CA MET A 101 9.14 -4.07 -14.43
C MET A 101 9.60 -4.13 -15.90
N GLN A 102 10.19 -5.25 -16.33
CA GLN A 102 10.59 -5.43 -17.73
C GLN A 102 9.39 -5.74 -18.63
N PHE A 103 9.10 -4.90 -19.62
CA PHE A 103 7.99 -5.03 -20.55
C PHE A 103 8.45 -5.26 -21.99
N SER A 104 7.69 -6.02 -22.76
CA SER A 104 7.95 -6.26 -24.18
C SER A 104 6.73 -5.86 -25.01
N THR A 105 6.94 -5.04 -26.03
CA THR A 105 5.86 -4.61 -26.94
C THR A 105 5.45 -5.73 -27.90
N SER A 106 4.37 -5.53 -28.66
CA SER A 106 3.96 -6.41 -29.76
C SER A 106 5.05 -6.58 -30.83
N SER A 107 5.87 -5.54 -31.06
CA SER A 107 7.05 -5.57 -31.93
C SER A 107 8.30 -6.21 -31.30
N LYS A 108 8.20 -6.82 -30.11
CA LYS A 108 9.30 -7.43 -29.32
C LYS A 108 10.34 -6.45 -28.77
N ALA A 109 10.15 -5.15 -28.95
CA ALA A 109 11.00 -4.14 -28.35
C ALA A 109 10.90 -4.20 -26.81
N GLN A 110 12.05 -4.05 -26.14
CA GLN A 110 12.18 -4.21 -24.70
C GLN A 110 12.18 -2.84 -24.00
N TYR A 111 11.38 -2.72 -22.95
CA TYR A 111 11.23 -1.53 -22.13
C TYR A 111 11.34 -1.88 -20.66
N ILE A 112 11.80 -0.92 -19.85
CA ILE A 112 11.70 -0.98 -18.40
C ILE A 112 10.60 0.01 -18.00
N LEU A 113 9.55 -0.50 -17.37
CA LEU A 113 8.52 0.31 -16.73
C LEU A 113 8.99 0.69 -15.33
N LEU A 114 8.79 1.94 -14.96
CA LEU A 114 9.29 2.54 -13.73
C LEU A 114 8.08 3.14 -13.01
N HIS A 115 7.70 2.50 -11.92
CA HIS A 115 6.68 3.03 -11.03
C HIS A 115 7.36 3.93 -10.01
N THR A 116 7.07 5.22 -10.07
CA THR A 116 7.55 6.21 -9.13
C THR A 116 6.41 6.73 -8.26
N ASP A 117 6.75 7.50 -7.24
CA ASP A 117 5.79 8.29 -6.46
C ASP A 117 4.99 9.31 -7.31
N ARG A 118 5.47 9.67 -8.51
CA ARG A 118 4.80 10.58 -9.44
C ARG A 118 3.91 9.86 -10.46
N GLY A 119 4.13 8.57 -10.73
CA GLY A 119 3.35 7.84 -11.71
C GLY A 119 4.09 6.67 -12.36
N LEU A 120 3.70 6.34 -13.60
CA LEU A 120 4.29 5.26 -14.38
C LEU A 120 4.99 5.82 -15.62
N TYR A 121 6.26 5.46 -15.74
CA TYR A 121 7.10 5.86 -16.86
C TYR A 121 7.69 4.62 -17.53
N ALA A 122 8.18 4.77 -18.75
CA ALA A 122 8.87 3.72 -19.47
C ALA A 122 10.14 4.24 -20.14
N MET A 123 11.16 3.40 -20.19
CA MET A 123 12.40 3.65 -20.92
C MET A 123 12.73 2.49 -21.84
N SER A 124 13.18 2.80 -23.06
CA SER A 124 13.65 1.80 -24.01
C SER A 124 14.94 1.17 -23.53
N LEU A 125 15.01 -0.16 -23.47
CA LEU A 125 16.24 -0.86 -23.13
C LEU A 125 17.33 -0.61 -24.17
N ALA A 126 16.96 -0.51 -25.46
CA ALA A 126 17.88 -0.17 -26.54
C ALA A 126 18.54 1.19 -26.30
N TRP A 127 17.75 2.17 -25.88
CA TRP A 127 18.24 3.52 -25.57
C TRP A 127 19.18 3.51 -24.36
N LEU A 128 18.85 2.75 -23.31
CA LEU A 128 19.67 2.61 -22.10
C LEU A 128 21.03 1.95 -22.39
N VAL A 129 21.05 0.91 -23.23
CA VAL A 129 22.27 0.22 -23.67
C VAL A 129 23.21 1.20 -24.40
N ILE A 130 22.68 2.01 -25.32
CA ILE A 130 23.47 3.03 -26.03
C ILE A 130 24.02 4.08 -25.06
N ARG A 131 23.22 4.54 -24.09
CA ARG A 131 23.64 5.46 -23.03
C ARG A 131 24.75 4.91 -22.14
N ALA A 132 24.77 3.60 -21.92
CA ALA A 132 25.84 2.89 -21.22
C ALA A 132 27.09 2.66 -22.10
N ASN A 133 27.17 3.26 -23.28
CA ASN A 133 28.28 3.10 -24.23
C ASN A 133 28.45 1.65 -24.71
N LEU A 134 27.34 0.92 -24.83
CA LEU A 134 27.27 -0.43 -25.37
C LEU A 134 26.60 -0.41 -26.75
N THR A 135 26.90 -1.41 -27.59
CA THR A 135 26.25 -1.58 -28.88
C THR A 135 24.88 -2.22 -28.70
N SER A 136 23.82 -1.55 -29.17
CA SER A 136 22.46 -2.10 -29.13
C SER A 136 22.15 -2.85 -30.43
N ASN A 137 21.73 -4.10 -30.30
CA ASN A 137 21.06 -4.90 -31.33
C ASN A 137 19.58 -5.15 -30.98
N LEU A 138 19.03 -4.38 -30.03
CA LEU A 138 17.68 -4.54 -29.54
C LEU A 138 16.67 -3.88 -30.49
N GLU A 139 15.52 -4.52 -30.64
CA GLU A 139 14.38 -3.99 -31.39
C GLU A 139 13.85 -2.70 -30.75
N GLU A 140 13.40 -1.77 -31.59
CA GLU A 140 12.76 -0.53 -31.17
C GLU A 140 11.34 -0.43 -31.72
N ASP A 141 10.40 -0.02 -30.87
CA ASP A 141 9.01 0.20 -31.28
C ASP A 141 8.81 1.66 -31.68
N LYS A 142 8.45 1.90 -32.95
CA LYS A 142 8.26 3.26 -33.49
C LYS A 142 7.19 4.06 -32.72
N SER A 143 6.09 3.41 -32.33
CA SER A 143 4.96 4.06 -31.66
C SER A 143 5.32 4.55 -30.27
N TRP A 144 6.09 3.75 -29.54
CA TRP A 144 6.64 4.10 -28.24
C TRP A 144 7.74 5.15 -28.35
N LYS A 145 8.69 4.97 -29.28
CA LYS A 145 9.82 5.88 -29.48
C LYS A 145 9.36 7.31 -29.79
N GLN A 146 8.28 7.47 -30.55
CA GLN A 146 7.73 8.80 -30.86
C GLN A 146 7.22 9.55 -29.63
N ARG A 147 6.80 8.84 -28.57
CA ARG A 147 6.37 9.45 -27.30
C ARG A 147 7.51 9.76 -26.34
N ALA A 148 8.73 9.30 -26.62
CA ALA A 148 9.86 9.55 -25.75
C ALA A 148 10.26 11.02 -25.80
N ASN A 149 10.59 11.60 -24.64
CA ASN A 149 11.20 12.92 -24.57
C ASN A 149 12.70 12.87 -24.97
N GLU A 150 13.39 14.01 -24.89
CA GLU A 150 14.82 14.13 -25.20
C GLU A 150 15.70 13.20 -24.34
N GLN A 151 15.22 12.83 -23.14
CA GLN A 151 15.87 11.92 -22.21
C GLN A 151 15.42 10.46 -22.41
N GLY A 152 14.72 10.13 -23.50
CA GLY A 152 14.29 8.75 -23.79
C GLY A 152 13.17 8.23 -22.89
N LEU A 153 12.56 9.10 -22.07
CA LEU A 153 11.52 8.75 -21.11
C LEU A 153 10.13 8.91 -21.74
N ILE A 154 9.28 7.92 -21.52
CA ILE A 154 7.89 7.88 -21.97
C ILE A 154 6.99 7.96 -20.73
N THR A 155 6.14 8.97 -20.63
CA THR A 155 5.12 9.05 -19.58
C THR A 155 3.91 8.21 -19.97
N LEU A 156 3.58 7.20 -19.16
CA LEU A 156 2.40 6.36 -19.34
C LEU A 156 1.25 6.82 -18.45
N TYR A 157 1.56 7.19 -17.21
CA TYR A 157 0.60 7.78 -16.26
C TYR A 157 1.32 8.78 -15.35
N ASN A 158 0.71 9.94 -15.11
CA ASN A 158 1.22 10.95 -14.19
C ASN A 158 0.05 11.75 -13.63
N SER A 159 -0.16 11.68 -12.32
CA SER A 159 -1.20 12.42 -11.62
C SER A 159 -0.74 12.79 -10.22
N SER A 160 -0.78 14.09 -9.92
CA SER A 160 -0.47 14.60 -8.58
C SER A 160 -1.64 14.45 -7.60
N SER A 161 -2.88 14.37 -8.11
CA SER A 161 -4.10 14.31 -7.29
C SER A 161 -4.54 12.89 -6.96
N ASP A 162 -4.14 11.91 -7.78
CA ASP A 162 -4.49 10.50 -7.57
C ASP A 162 -3.27 9.60 -7.84
N PRO A 163 -2.40 9.42 -6.82
CA PRO A 163 -1.13 8.76 -6.99
C PRO A 163 -1.30 7.27 -7.26
N LEU A 164 -0.47 6.76 -8.17
CA LEU A 164 -0.45 5.36 -8.56
C LEU A 164 0.01 4.46 -7.40
N GLN A 165 -0.85 3.52 -7.02
CA GLN A 165 -0.59 2.57 -5.94
C GLN A 165 0.09 1.30 -6.46
N SER A 166 -0.39 0.74 -7.57
CA SER A 166 0.20 -0.46 -8.16
C SER A 166 -0.04 -0.56 -9.66
N VAL A 167 0.77 -1.40 -10.31
CA VAL A 167 0.71 -1.71 -11.74
C VAL A 167 0.73 -3.22 -11.92
N LEU A 168 -0.28 -3.75 -12.60
CA LEU A 168 -0.41 -5.18 -12.84
C LEU A 168 -0.43 -5.45 -14.34
N ARG A 169 0.18 -6.57 -14.74
CA ARG A 169 0.00 -7.08 -16.10
C ARG A 169 -1.32 -7.82 -16.17
N VAL A 170 -2.15 -7.42 -17.13
CA VAL A 170 -3.29 -8.23 -17.51
C VAL A 170 -2.75 -9.40 -18.33
N ARG A 171 -2.85 -10.61 -17.78
CA ARG A 171 -2.51 -11.84 -18.51
C ARG A 171 -3.69 -12.16 -19.42
N GLY A 172 -3.60 -11.73 -20.68
CA GLY A 172 -4.65 -11.93 -21.68
C GLY A 172 -5.03 -13.41 -21.88
N GLY A 173 -6.27 -13.63 -22.34
CA GLY A 173 -6.69 -14.93 -22.88
C GLY A 173 -5.82 -15.33 -24.07
N TYR A 174 -5.84 -16.62 -24.41
CA TYR A 174 -4.92 -17.29 -25.36
C TYR A 174 -4.78 -16.63 -26.75
N SER A 175 -5.71 -15.74 -27.15
CA SER A 175 -5.77 -15.09 -28.46
C SER A 175 -5.35 -13.61 -28.47
N SER A 176 -5.28 -12.93 -27.31
CA SER A 176 -5.11 -11.48 -27.29
C SER A 176 -3.64 -11.09 -27.47
N SER A 177 -3.32 -10.62 -28.68
CA SER A 177 -2.02 -10.00 -29.01
C SER A 177 -1.79 -8.65 -28.28
N SER A 178 -2.84 -8.12 -27.66
CA SER A 178 -2.83 -6.86 -26.92
C SER A 178 -2.37 -7.08 -25.50
N ARG A 179 -1.22 -6.50 -25.16
CA ARG A 179 -0.75 -6.47 -23.77
C ARG A 179 -1.39 -5.26 -23.10
N SER A 180 -2.07 -5.45 -21.99
CA SER A 180 -2.64 -4.35 -21.22
C SER A 180 -2.07 -4.33 -19.81
N LEU A 181 -2.03 -3.15 -19.23
CA LEU A 181 -1.65 -2.93 -17.85
C LEU A 181 -2.88 -2.46 -17.08
N LEU A 182 -3.12 -3.05 -15.92
CA LEU A 182 -4.09 -2.53 -14.97
C LEU A 182 -3.35 -1.56 -14.05
N LEU A 183 -3.76 -0.30 -14.07
CA LEU A 183 -3.24 0.76 -13.22
C LEU A 183 -4.22 0.97 -12.07
N HIS A 184 -3.73 0.87 -10.84
CA HIS A 184 -4.54 1.07 -9.64
C HIS A 184 -4.04 2.31 -8.90
N THR A 185 -4.96 3.23 -8.63
CA THR A 185 -4.74 4.47 -7.90
C THR A 185 -5.56 4.47 -6.60
N GLN A 186 -5.59 5.56 -5.84
CA GLN A 186 -6.38 5.59 -4.60
C GLN A 186 -7.89 5.57 -4.85
N SER A 187 -8.32 6.07 -6.00
CA SER A 187 -9.73 6.27 -6.32
C SER A 187 -10.23 5.55 -7.56
N THR A 188 -9.33 4.98 -8.37
CA THR A 188 -9.69 4.34 -9.62
C THR A 188 -8.85 3.12 -9.96
N VAL A 189 -9.42 2.28 -10.80
CA VAL A 189 -8.72 1.26 -11.57
C VAL A 189 -8.88 1.60 -13.05
N MET A 190 -7.79 1.54 -13.81
CA MET A 190 -7.74 1.89 -15.22
C MET A 190 -7.09 0.78 -16.02
N LEU A 191 -7.64 0.48 -17.19
CA LEU A 191 -6.97 -0.39 -18.16
C LEU A 191 -6.19 0.44 -19.17
N PHE A 192 -4.87 0.27 -19.19
CA PHE A 192 -3.97 0.93 -20.12
C PHE A 192 -3.58 -0.04 -21.25
N ASP A 193 -3.96 0.30 -22.48
CA ASP A 193 -3.61 -0.42 -23.70
C ASP A 193 -2.19 0.00 -24.15
N THR A 194 -1.28 -0.97 -24.19
CA THR A 194 0.15 -0.72 -24.49
C THR A 194 0.44 -0.55 -25.98
N ASN A 195 -0.47 -0.99 -26.86
CA ASN A 195 -0.36 -0.79 -28.30
C ASN A 195 -0.87 0.61 -28.67
N LYS A 196 -1.97 1.05 -28.05
CA LYS A 196 -2.53 2.41 -28.23
C LYS A 196 -1.84 3.45 -27.36
N LEU A 197 -1.07 3.02 -26.37
CA LEU A 197 -0.43 3.87 -25.37
C LEU A 197 -1.44 4.77 -24.64
N GLY A 198 -2.57 4.22 -24.24
CA GLY A 198 -3.64 5.02 -23.64
C GLY A 198 -4.57 4.22 -22.74
N VAL A 199 -5.26 4.93 -21.87
CA VAL A 199 -6.33 4.35 -21.05
C VAL A 199 -7.52 4.03 -21.94
N THR A 200 -8.02 2.80 -21.87
CA THR A 200 -9.18 2.33 -22.62
C THR A 200 -10.46 2.51 -21.82
N TRP A 201 -10.41 2.21 -20.52
CA TRP A 201 -11.50 2.47 -19.59
C TRP A 201 -10.95 2.81 -18.20
N THR A 202 -11.80 3.50 -17.43
CA THR A 202 -11.56 3.87 -16.03
C THR A 202 -12.81 3.50 -15.23
N SER A 203 -12.62 2.84 -14.09
CA SER A 203 -13.68 2.53 -13.14
C SER A 203 -13.33 3.07 -11.76
N ASN A 204 -14.36 3.48 -11.01
CA ASN A 204 -14.18 3.94 -9.64
C ASN A 204 -13.88 2.74 -8.76
N ALA A 205 -12.79 2.83 -8.00
CA ALA A 205 -12.38 1.79 -7.07
C ALA A 205 -11.68 2.44 -5.89
N SER A 206 -12.18 2.21 -4.69
CA SER A 206 -11.65 2.86 -3.48
C SER A 206 -11.48 1.85 -2.36
N ASN A 207 -10.41 2.03 -1.57
CA ASN A 207 -10.10 1.17 -0.44
C ASN A 207 -9.92 -0.30 -0.84
N LEU A 208 -9.14 -0.56 -1.91
CA LEU A 208 -8.79 -1.94 -2.27
C LEU A 208 -8.01 -2.59 -1.13
N ILE A 209 -8.52 -3.73 -0.65
CA ILE A 209 -7.90 -4.50 0.45
C ILE A 209 -6.96 -5.59 -0.06
N SER A 210 -7.04 -5.93 -1.34
CA SER A 210 -6.19 -6.91 -1.99
C SER A 210 -5.75 -6.44 -3.37
N THR A 211 -4.69 -7.07 -3.88
CA THR A 211 -4.26 -6.87 -5.27
C THR A 211 -5.36 -7.38 -6.21
N PRO A 212 -5.80 -6.59 -7.21
CA PRO A 212 -6.74 -7.06 -8.22
C PRO A 212 -6.34 -8.41 -8.81
N SER A 213 -7.30 -9.31 -8.96
CA SER A 213 -7.12 -10.61 -9.63
C SER A 213 -7.89 -10.65 -10.95
N PHE A 214 -7.63 -11.67 -11.77
CA PHE A 214 -8.18 -11.77 -13.13
C PHE A 214 -8.88 -13.11 -13.36
N GLY A 215 -9.97 -13.13 -14.13
CA GLY A 215 -10.65 -14.34 -14.57
C GLY A 215 -11.71 -14.02 -15.63
N ASN A 216 -12.21 -15.01 -16.35
CA ASN A 216 -13.22 -14.77 -17.40
C ASN A 216 -14.62 -15.00 -16.81
N PHE A 217 -15.32 -13.97 -16.39
CA PHE A 217 -16.70 -14.11 -15.93
C PHE A 217 -17.64 -14.40 -17.09
N ASN A 218 -17.42 -13.73 -18.23
CA ASN A 218 -18.14 -14.00 -19.47
C ASN A 218 -17.24 -14.80 -20.45
N THR A 219 -17.68 -15.00 -21.69
CA THR A 219 -16.96 -15.76 -22.73
C THR A 219 -16.31 -14.87 -23.81
N ASP A 220 -16.00 -13.60 -23.52
CA ASP A 220 -15.48 -12.62 -24.50
C ASP A 220 -13.96 -12.70 -24.73
N GLU A 221 -13.28 -13.68 -24.11
CA GLU A 221 -11.83 -13.91 -24.15
C GLU A 221 -10.95 -12.83 -23.48
N ASP A 222 -11.53 -11.69 -23.10
CA ASP A 222 -10.86 -10.62 -22.36
C ASP A 222 -10.96 -10.93 -20.85
N PRO A 223 -9.85 -11.04 -20.10
CA PRO A 223 -9.92 -11.30 -18.67
C PRO A 223 -10.61 -10.17 -17.91
N ASP A 224 -11.65 -10.52 -17.18
CA ASP A 224 -12.36 -9.64 -16.26
C ASP A 224 -11.55 -9.43 -14.97
N VAL A 225 -11.81 -8.31 -14.29
CA VAL A 225 -11.04 -7.85 -13.14
C VAL A 225 -11.85 -8.03 -11.87
N VAL A 226 -11.31 -8.77 -10.90
CA VAL A 226 -11.89 -8.94 -9.58
C VAL A 226 -11.25 -7.95 -8.62
N LEU A 227 -12.07 -7.13 -7.98
CA LEU A 227 -11.69 -6.17 -6.96
C LEU A 227 -12.32 -6.54 -5.62
N GLU A 228 -11.57 -6.35 -4.54
CA GLU A 228 -12.11 -6.40 -3.18
C GLU A 228 -11.89 -5.04 -2.52
N GLU A 229 -12.98 -4.44 -2.07
CA GLU A 229 -13.01 -3.10 -1.49
C GLU A 229 -13.52 -3.16 -0.05
N ASP A 230 -12.84 -2.47 0.86
CA ASP A 230 -13.34 -2.29 2.22
C ASP A 230 -14.60 -1.40 2.21
N GLN A 231 -15.68 -1.88 2.84
CA GLN A 231 -16.90 -1.09 3.08
C GLN A 231 -16.99 -0.59 4.53
N GLY A 232 -16.00 -0.92 5.36
CA GLY A 232 -16.02 -0.70 6.80
C GLY A 232 -16.85 -1.77 7.52
N ASN A 233 -16.85 -1.69 8.85
CA ASN A 233 -17.63 -2.58 9.72
C ASN A 233 -17.40 -4.08 9.43
N ASN A 234 -16.14 -4.46 9.15
CA ASN A 234 -15.72 -5.83 8.81
C ASN A 234 -16.48 -6.41 7.61
N THR A 235 -16.91 -5.54 6.67
CA THR A 235 -17.55 -5.97 5.43
C THR A 235 -16.75 -5.51 4.24
N LYS A 236 -16.62 -6.40 3.25
CA LYS A 236 -16.01 -6.09 1.96
C LYS A 236 -17.05 -6.16 0.86
N ARG A 237 -16.79 -5.40 -0.19
CA ARG A 237 -17.48 -5.49 -1.47
C ARG A 237 -16.55 -6.17 -2.46
N VAL A 238 -16.95 -7.33 -2.97
CA VAL A 238 -16.27 -7.97 -4.09
C VAL A 238 -16.99 -7.54 -5.37
N VAL A 239 -16.25 -7.04 -6.35
CA VAL A 239 -16.78 -6.57 -7.65
C VAL A 239 -16.01 -7.27 -8.75
N ILE A 240 -16.73 -7.75 -9.77
CA ILE A 240 -16.15 -8.22 -11.02
C ILE A 240 -16.47 -7.19 -12.11
N LEU A 241 -15.42 -6.60 -12.67
CA LEU A 241 -15.49 -5.64 -13.77
C LEU A 241 -15.20 -6.33 -15.10
N ASP A 242 -15.97 -5.98 -16.10
CA ASP A 242 -15.79 -6.38 -17.49
C ASP A 242 -14.42 -5.93 -18.02
N GLY A 243 -13.63 -6.88 -18.52
CA GLY A 243 -12.26 -6.64 -18.98
C GLY A 243 -12.20 -5.67 -20.17
N GLN A 244 -13.23 -5.63 -21.00
CA GLN A 244 -13.27 -4.82 -22.22
C GLN A 244 -13.78 -3.40 -21.97
N THR A 245 -14.76 -3.23 -21.09
CA THR A 245 -15.50 -1.98 -20.89
C THR A 245 -15.27 -1.32 -19.53
N GLY A 246 -14.80 -2.09 -18.53
CA GLY A 246 -14.69 -1.65 -17.14
C GLY A 246 -16.05 -1.56 -16.41
N GLY A 247 -17.13 -2.02 -17.05
CA GLY A 247 -18.47 -2.07 -16.47
C GLY A 247 -18.60 -3.14 -15.38
N VAL A 248 -19.51 -2.97 -14.42
CA VAL A 248 -19.74 -3.97 -13.38
C VAL A 248 -20.53 -5.15 -13.95
N LEU A 249 -19.95 -6.34 -13.96
CA LEU A 249 -20.62 -7.59 -14.31
C LEU A 249 -21.29 -8.22 -13.09
N TRP A 250 -20.61 -8.22 -11.95
CA TRP A 250 -21.10 -8.86 -10.75
C TRP A 250 -20.61 -8.15 -9.49
N LYS A 251 -21.37 -8.26 -8.40
CA LYS A 251 -20.97 -7.74 -7.09
C LYS A 251 -21.65 -8.48 -5.93
N VAL A 252 -20.94 -8.57 -4.81
CA VAL A 252 -21.51 -9.02 -3.52
C VAL A 252 -20.91 -8.20 -2.38
N ILE A 253 -21.66 -8.09 -1.28
CA ILE A 253 -21.15 -7.59 -0.01
C ILE A 253 -21.15 -8.76 0.97
N MET A 254 -20.05 -8.96 1.67
CA MET A 254 -19.89 -10.08 2.60
C MET A 254 -18.98 -9.68 3.77
N PRO A 255 -19.19 -10.28 4.96
CA PRO A 255 -18.28 -10.10 6.08
C PRO A 255 -16.93 -10.75 5.75
N PHE A 256 -15.85 -10.17 6.26
CA PHE A 256 -14.49 -10.65 6.03
C PHE A 256 -13.57 -10.30 7.19
N ASN A 257 -12.45 -11.02 7.26
CA ASN A 257 -11.34 -10.74 8.14
C ASN A 257 -10.13 -10.27 7.33
N SER A 258 -9.26 -9.44 7.90
CA SER A 258 -8.05 -8.93 7.23
C SER A 258 -7.07 -10.04 6.84
N ASP A 259 -7.16 -11.19 7.51
CA ASP A 259 -6.28 -12.34 7.27
C ASP A 259 -6.84 -13.30 6.21
N ASP A 260 -8.01 -12.99 5.62
CA ASP A 260 -8.60 -13.80 4.57
C ASP A 260 -7.69 -13.85 3.32
N PRO A 261 -7.55 -15.02 2.66
CA PRO A 261 -6.78 -15.12 1.44
C PRO A 261 -7.37 -14.25 0.31
N GLN A 262 -6.54 -13.95 -0.69
CA GLN A 262 -7.00 -13.28 -1.90
C GLN A 262 -7.90 -14.20 -2.74
N PRO A 263 -8.81 -13.62 -3.56
CA PRO A 263 -9.61 -14.37 -4.51
C PRO A 263 -8.74 -15.23 -5.43
N ALA A 264 -9.20 -16.45 -5.69
CA ALA A 264 -8.58 -17.34 -6.65
C ALA A 264 -9.53 -17.59 -7.82
N THR A 265 -8.98 -17.70 -9.02
CA THR A 265 -9.75 -17.91 -10.24
C THR A 265 -9.21 -19.11 -10.99
N ILE A 266 -10.11 -19.95 -11.51
CA ILE A 266 -9.75 -21.14 -12.28
C ILE A 266 -10.55 -21.15 -13.57
N LEU A 267 -9.86 -21.06 -14.71
CA LEU A 267 -10.47 -21.17 -16.03
C LEU A 267 -11.02 -22.57 -16.27
N THR A 268 -12.25 -22.66 -16.74
CA THR A 268 -12.93 -23.91 -17.08
C THR A 268 -12.79 -24.23 -18.57
N LEU A 269 -13.16 -25.45 -18.95
CA LEU A 269 -13.21 -25.88 -20.36
C LEU A 269 -14.26 -25.11 -21.20
N ASN A 270 -15.15 -24.35 -20.56
CA ASN A 270 -16.22 -23.60 -21.19
C ASN A 270 -15.87 -22.11 -21.39
N SER A 271 -14.58 -21.76 -21.33
CA SER A 271 -14.06 -20.41 -21.56
C SER A 271 -14.48 -19.34 -20.55
N PHE A 272 -15.04 -19.75 -19.40
CA PHE A 272 -15.25 -18.88 -18.23
C PHE A 272 -14.49 -19.44 -17.02
N SER A 273 -14.21 -18.60 -16.04
CA SER A 273 -13.55 -18.92 -14.79
C SER A 273 -14.55 -19.15 -13.66
N VAL A 274 -14.25 -20.10 -12.79
CA VAL A 274 -14.88 -20.20 -11.46
C VAL A 274 -14.07 -19.33 -10.49
N PHE A 275 -14.77 -18.60 -9.64
CA PHE A 275 -14.18 -17.67 -8.69
C PHE A 275 -14.34 -18.21 -7.28
N MET A 276 -13.24 -18.27 -6.54
CA MET A 276 -13.18 -18.65 -5.15
C MET A 276 -12.90 -17.41 -4.31
N LEU A 277 -13.83 -17.08 -3.42
CA LEU A 277 -13.80 -15.94 -2.52
C LEU A 277 -13.73 -16.42 -1.07
N TRP A 278 -13.26 -15.55 -0.19
CA TRP A 278 -13.04 -15.84 1.23
C TRP A 278 -13.78 -14.81 2.07
N GLY A 279 -14.29 -15.20 3.23
CA GLY A 279 -14.96 -14.28 4.15
C GLY A 279 -15.49 -15.02 5.38
N GLU A 280 -16.35 -14.37 6.14
CA GLU A 280 -16.97 -14.97 7.31
C GLU A 280 -18.36 -15.55 6.99
N SER A 281 -18.82 -16.51 7.80
CA SER A 281 -20.20 -17.00 7.74
C SER A 281 -21.17 -15.92 8.22
N HIS A 282 -22.35 -15.82 7.59
CA HIS A 282 -23.41 -14.88 8.00
C HIS A 282 -24.14 -15.26 9.30
N THR A 283 -23.75 -16.35 9.96
CA THR A 283 -24.49 -16.88 11.13
C THR A 283 -24.00 -16.28 12.45
N HIS A 284 -24.79 -15.38 13.00
CA HIS A 284 -24.69 -14.90 14.38
C HIS A 284 -25.14 -16.01 15.34
N ASP A 285 -24.29 -16.99 15.61
CA ASP A 285 -24.60 -18.02 16.59
C ASP A 285 -24.43 -17.43 18.01
N ASN A 286 -25.53 -17.32 18.75
CA ASN A 286 -25.58 -16.97 20.18
C ASN A 286 -24.98 -18.05 21.10
N HIS A 287 -24.08 -18.89 20.58
CA HIS A 287 -23.48 -19.98 21.32
C HIS A 287 -22.03 -19.67 21.65
N THR A 288 -21.71 -19.82 22.94
CA THR A 288 -20.37 -19.78 23.54
C THR A 288 -19.49 -20.96 23.07
N SER A 289 -19.38 -21.17 21.76
CA SER A 289 -18.43 -22.14 21.22
C SER A 289 -17.04 -21.51 21.22
N LEU A 290 -16.13 -22.12 21.98
CA LEU A 290 -14.71 -21.80 22.01
C LEU A 290 -14.13 -21.72 20.58
N GLU A 291 -13.45 -20.60 20.28
CA GLU A 291 -12.26 -20.51 19.44
C GLU A 291 -12.26 -21.30 18.12
N GLY A 292 -13.39 -21.33 17.42
CA GLY A 292 -13.49 -21.84 16.06
C GLY A 292 -13.62 -20.67 15.10
N GLU A 293 -12.51 -20.25 14.51
CA GLU A 293 -12.46 -19.29 13.40
C GLU A 293 -13.61 -19.54 12.38
N GLN A 294 -14.56 -18.60 12.28
CA GLN A 294 -15.73 -18.69 11.40
C GLN A 294 -15.40 -18.35 9.93
N HIS A 295 -14.23 -18.78 9.45
CA HIS A 295 -13.85 -18.61 8.06
C HIS A 295 -14.70 -19.49 7.15
N SER A 296 -15.18 -18.88 6.07
CA SER A 296 -15.98 -19.51 5.04
C SER A 296 -15.38 -19.21 3.67
N SER A 297 -15.48 -20.21 2.83
CA SER A 297 -15.09 -20.10 1.43
C SER A 297 -16.31 -20.11 0.55
N TYR A 298 -16.27 -19.33 -0.51
CA TYR A 298 -17.43 -19.04 -1.33
C TYR A 298 -17.06 -19.26 -2.79
N LEU A 299 -17.80 -20.12 -3.47
CA LEU A 299 -17.59 -20.41 -4.89
C LEU A 299 -18.68 -19.73 -5.71
N LEU A 300 -18.25 -18.86 -6.63
CA LEU A 300 -19.08 -18.21 -7.63
C LEU A 300 -18.85 -18.89 -8.98
N HIS A 301 -19.95 -19.40 -9.54
CA HIS A 301 -19.97 -20.00 -10.87
C HIS A 301 -20.74 -19.07 -11.82
N PRO A 302 -20.15 -18.54 -12.91
CA PRO A 302 -20.80 -17.52 -13.74
C PRO A 302 -22.17 -17.91 -14.32
N LEU A 303 -22.39 -19.19 -14.68
CA LEU A 303 -23.70 -19.66 -15.15
C LEU A 303 -24.80 -19.66 -14.06
N HIS A 304 -24.42 -19.42 -12.80
CA HIS A 304 -25.29 -19.35 -11.64
C HIS A 304 -24.95 -18.10 -10.82
N GLU A 305 -24.84 -16.94 -11.47
CA GLU A 305 -24.41 -15.66 -10.87
C GLU A 305 -25.22 -15.21 -9.64
N THR A 306 -26.45 -15.71 -9.47
CA THR A 306 -27.33 -15.42 -8.33
C THR A 306 -27.08 -16.33 -7.12
N VAL A 307 -26.22 -17.34 -7.25
CA VAL A 307 -25.95 -18.34 -6.22
C VAL A 307 -24.47 -18.32 -5.88
N LEU A 308 -24.17 -18.12 -4.58
CA LEU A 308 -22.84 -18.25 -4.02
C LEU A 308 -22.79 -19.51 -3.15
N LEU A 309 -21.96 -20.48 -3.52
CA LEU A 309 -21.85 -21.74 -2.80
C LEU A 309 -20.92 -21.57 -1.61
N GLU A 310 -21.50 -21.53 -0.41
CA GLU A 310 -20.77 -21.42 0.85
C GLU A 310 -20.26 -22.79 1.32
N ARG A 311 -19.00 -22.84 1.73
CA ARG A 311 -18.41 -23.93 2.50
C ARG A 311 -17.78 -23.36 3.78
N ARG A 312 -18.40 -23.69 4.91
CA ARG A 312 -17.92 -23.34 6.27
C ARG A 312 -16.72 -24.18 6.68
N ASN A 313 -15.86 -23.59 7.51
CA ASN A 313 -14.73 -24.27 8.12
C ASN A 313 -13.80 -24.87 7.04
N SER A 314 -13.41 -24.03 6.08
CA SER A 314 -12.38 -24.37 5.11
C SER A 314 -11.07 -24.61 5.87
N ALA A 315 -10.38 -25.72 5.59
CA ALA A 315 -9.24 -26.22 6.36
C ALA A 315 -8.25 -25.13 6.82
N GLN A 316 -7.73 -25.25 8.05
CA GLN A 316 -6.84 -24.27 8.73
C GLN A 316 -5.62 -23.79 7.92
N ASN A 317 -5.19 -24.51 6.88
CA ASN A 317 -4.05 -24.15 6.05
C ASN A 317 -4.46 -24.20 4.57
N ILE A 318 -4.84 -23.05 4.02
CA ILE A 318 -5.15 -22.92 2.59
C ILE A 318 -3.95 -22.30 1.91
N ILE A 319 -3.23 -23.11 1.14
CA ILE A 319 -2.17 -22.64 0.27
C ILE A 319 -2.85 -22.28 -1.06
N THR A 320 -2.83 -21.00 -1.40
CA THR A 320 -3.17 -20.55 -2.76
C THR A 320 -1.90 -20.58 -3.61
N PHE A 321 -2.00 -21.12 -4.82
CA PHE A 321 -0.89 -21.12 -5.79
C PHE A 321 -1.12 -19.95 -6.75
N GLN A 322 -0.14 -19.05 -6.86
CA GLN A 322 -0.11 -17.94 -7.84
C GLN A 322 0.64 -18.31 -9.11
#